data_AF-A0A8J4W572-F1
#
_entry.id   AF-A0A8J4W572-F1
#
_cell.length_a   1.000
_cell.length_b   1.000
_cell.length_c   1.000
_cell.angle_alpha   90.00
_cell.angle_beta   90.00
_cell.angle_gamma   90.00
#
_symmetry.space_group_name_H-M   'P 1'
#
loop_
_entity.id
_entity.type
_entity.pdbx_description
1 polymer ?
#
loop_
_entity_poly.entity_id
_entity_poly.type
_entity_poly.pdbx_seq_one_letter_code
_entity_poly.pdbx_strand_id
1 'polypeptide(L)'
;MSSKESQIGASTNKEDSLSQYPMQLSTASVLPMVLKATIEFGVLEILDRAGPRALLSTSQIASQLPTYSNQDRSLLLDCMLKLLASHSDGIGGSLAPLLDLFQDKVEMNTWYHLKDAVLEGGLPFYRAYGTNAVEYIGKDDKFREIFEGSMKDFNPLVMKMILEKYKGFDGLKLLVDVGGADGTILNMIISKYPTIKGVNFDLASVLEKSPSYPGGYCSKYRAPCKRHVCKHSKRRCHFHEVDSSWLG
;
A
#
# COMPACT_ATOMS: atom_id res chain seq x y z
N MET A 1 51.57 3.84 34.67
CA MET A 1 50.49 2.84 34.83
C MET A 1 49.33 3.49 35.55
N SER A 2 48.13 3.40 34.96
CA SER A 2 46.77 3.59 35.52
C SER A 2 46.41 4.97 36.07
N SER A 3 45.51 5.78 35.51
CA SER A 3 44.07 5.64 35.16
C SER A 3 43.08 5.65 36.34
N LYS A 4 42.00 6.47 36.14
CA LYS A 4 40.73 6.72 36.87
C LYS A 4 40.75 7.94 37.79
N GLU A 5 39.78 8.87 37.84
CA GLU A 5 38.46 9.19 37.23
C GLU A 5 38.29 10.72 37.48
N SER A 6 37.53 11.56 36.76
CA SER A 6 36.07 11.57 36.73
C SER A 6 35.55 12.82 35.99
N GLN A 7 34.49 12.59 35.19
CA GLN A 7 33.40 13.52 34.82
C GLN A 7 33.69 14.81 34.02
N ILE A 8 33.45 14.73 32.71
CA ILE A 8 32.41 15.55 32.05
C ILE A 8 31.57 14.60 31.20
N GLY A 9 30.47 14.13 31.78
CA GLY A 9 29.53 13.21 31.17
C GLY A 9 28.54 13.95 30.27
N ALA A 10 28.29 13.33 29.11
CA ALA A 10 26.98 13.11 28.51
C ALA A 10 25.87 14.15 28.82
N SER A 11 25.81 15.21 28.01
CA SER A 11 24.57 16.00 27.87
C SER A 11 24.23 16.46 26.45
N THR A 12 25.05 16.19 25.43
CA THR A 12 24.89 16.83 24.11
C THR A 12 24.11 16.06 23.04
N ASN A 13 23.65 14.82 23.25
CA ASN A 13 23.06 14.01 22.16
C ASN A 13 21.52 13.94 22.09
N LYS A 14 20.78 14.58 23.00
CA LYS A 14 19.30 14.58 22.96
C LYS A 14 18.69 15.95 22.64
N GLU A 15 19.34 17.04 23.00
CA GLU A 15 18.83 18.40 22.74
C GLU A 15 19.03 18.82 21.28
N ASP A 16 20.15 18.45 20.65
CA ASP A 16 20.43 18.75 19.24
C ASP A 16 19.50 17.99 18.27
N SER A 17 19.10 16.75 18.61
CA SER A 17 18.14 15.97 17.80
C SER A 17 16.71 16.52 17.91
N LEU A 18 16.32 17.02 19.08
CA LEU A 18 15.04 17.72 19.29
C LEU A 18 15.00 19.08 18.58
N SER A 19 16.14 19.76 18.43
CA SER A 19 16.25 21.05 17.72
C SER A 19 16.13 20.90 16.19
N GLN A 20 16.61 19.79 15.63
CA GLN A 20 16.51 19.50 14.18
C GLN A 20 15.18 18.87 13.78
N TYR A 21 14.50 18.21 14.71
CA TYR A 21 13.23 17.52 14.46
C TYR A 21 12.11 18.42 13.88
N PRO A 22 11.87 19.66 14.36
CA PRO A 22 10.90 20.57 13.75
C PRO A 22 11.21 20.93 12.30
N MET A 23 12.49 21.12 11.96
CA MET A 23 12.93 21.42 10.59
C MET A 23 12.71 20.22 9.67
N GLN A 24 13.07 19.02 10.15
CA GLN A 24 12.82 17.77 9.43
C GLN A 24 11.32 17.53 9.22
N LEU A 25 10.49 17.79 10.22
CA LEU A 25 9.04 17.66 10.11
C LEU A 25 8.46 18.66 9.10
N SER A 26 8.95 19.91 9.09
CA SER A 26 8.49 20.94 8.14
C SER A 26 8.82 20.61 6.68
N THR A 27 9.86 19.79 6.46
CA THR A 27 10.31 19.36 5.13
C THR A 27 10.02 17.88 4.86
N ALA A 28 9.23 17.22 5.71
CA ALA A 28 8.97 15.78 5.63
C ALA A 28 8.27 15.34 4.33
N SER A 29 7.60 16.26 3.64
CA SER A 29 6.99 16.01 2.32
C SER A 29 8.01 15.91 1.19
N VAL A 30 9.24 16.40 1.37
CA VAL A 30 10.27 16.41 0.31
C VAL A 30 10.71 15.00 -0.04
N LEU A 31 10.98 14.15 0.96
CA LEU A 31 11.42 12.77 0.75
C LEU A 31 10.43 11.93 -0.08
N PRO A 32 9.13 11.82 0.29
CA PRO A 32 8.19 11.00 -0.47
C PRO A 32 7.93 11.57 -1.87
N MET A 33 8.01 12.89 -2.07
CA MET A 33 7.90 13.51 -3.41
C MET A 33 9.11 13.22 -4.30
N VAL A 34 10.33 13.25 -3.75
CA VAL A 34 11.55 12.91 -4.49
C VAL A 34 11.60 11.42 -4.81
N LEU A 35 11.20 10.56 -3.88
CA LEU A 35 11.12 9.12 -4.10
C LEU A 35 10.12 8.80 -5.22
N LYS A 36 8.94 9.43 -5.22
CA LYS A 36 7.94 9.32 -6.29
C LYS A 36 8.53 9.69 -7.65
N ALA A 37 9.17 10.86 -7.76
CA ALA A 37 9.79 11.29 -9.01
C ALA A 37 10.89 10.31 -9.47
N THR A 38 11.66 9.74 -8.54
CA THR A 38 12.71 8.76 -8.84
C THR A 38 12.14 7.48 -9.44
N ILE A 39 11.00 7.02 -8.91
CA ILE A 39 10.23 5.88 -9.43
C ILE A 39 9.67 6.19 -10.82
N GLU A 40 9.02 7.35 -11.00
CA GLU A 40 8.44 7.74 -12.30
C GLU A 40 9.48 7.86 -13.41
N PHE A 41 10.71 8.27 -13.07
CA PHE A 41 11.81 8.28 -14.02
C PHE A 41 12.37 6.88 -14.34
N GLY A 42 12.02 5.85 -13.57
CA GLY A 42 12.56 4.50 -13.77
C GLY A 42 14.00 4.34 -13.28
N VAL A 43 14.44 5.22 -12.36
CA VAL A 43 15.84 5.27 -11.91
C VAL A 43 16.18 4.03 -11.07
N LEU A 44 15.24 3.53 -10.27
CA LEU A 44 15.47 2.36 -9.42
C LEU A 44 15.63 1.08 -10.27
N GLU A 45 14.89 0.96 -11.38
CA GLU A 45 14.99 -0.13 -12.34
C GLU A 45 16.30 -0.09 -13.13
N ILE A 46 16.83 1.10 -13.41
CA ILE A 46 18.16 1.26 -14.02
C ILE A 46 19.24 0.75 -13.05
N LEU A 47 19.14 1.11 -11.76
CA LEU A 47 20.06 0.64 -10.73
C LEU A 47 19.99 -0.88 -10.53
N ASP A 48 18.77 -1.44 -10.47
CA ASP A 48 18.55 -2.88 -10.32
C ASP A 48 19.14 -3.68 -11.50
N ARG A 49 18.92 -3.20 -12.73
CA ARG A 49 19.45 -3.82 -13.97
C ARG A 49 20.98 -3.80 -14.04
N ALA A 50 21.62 -2.78 -13.48
CA ALA A 50 23.07 -2.72 -13.42
C ALA A 50 23.67 -3.82 -12.54
N GLY A 51 22.88 -4.34 -11.60
CA GLY A 51 23.18 -5.50 -10.78
C GLY A 51 23.71 -5.15 -9.39
N PRO A 52 23.69 -6.13 -8.46
CA PRO A 52 24.12 -5.91 -7.08
C PRO A 52 25.59 -5.44 -7.00
N ARG A 53 25.82 -4.28 -6.37
CA ARG A 53 27.13 -3.59 -6.22
C ARG A 53 27.63 -2.87 -7.47
N ALA A 54 26.85 -2.75 -8.53
CA ALA A 54 27.20 -1.88 -9.64
C ALA A 54 27.21 -0.41 -9.20
N LEU A 55 28.26 0.32 -9.59
CA LEU A 55 28.38 1.75 -9.35
C LEU A 55 28.08 2.48 -10.65
N LEU A 56 26.93 3.15 -10.71
CA LEU A 56 26.57 4.02 -11.81
C LEU A 56 26.76 5.48 -11.39
N SER A 57 27.38 6.28 -12.27
CA SER A 57 27.36 7.73 -12.13
C SER A 57 25.97 8.29 -12.47
N THR A 58 25.67 9.46 -11.95
CA THR A 58 24.41 10.17 -12.25
C THR A 58 24.28 10.49 -13.75
N SER A 59 25.40 10.70 -14.45
CA SER A 59 25.41 10.88 -15.91
C SER A 59 25.06 9.59 -16.67
N GLN A 60 25.50 8.42 -16.20
CA GLN A 60 25.16 7.12 -16.79
C GLN A 60 23.67 6.79 -16.58
N ILE A 61 23.11 7.13 -15.41
CA ILE A 61 21.68 7.00 -15.15
C ILE A 61 20.91 7.98 -16.03
N ALA A 62 21.32 9.25 -16.06
CA ALA A 62 20.69 10.29 -16.87
C ALA A 62 20.63 9.94 -18.37
N SER A 63 21.66 9.29 -18.90
CA SER A 63 21.71 8.89 -20.32
C SER A 63 20.67 7.82 -20.70
N GLN A 64 20.13 7.09 -19.73
CA GLN A 64 19.16 6.01 -19.95
C GLN A 64 17.71 6.47 -19.78
N LEU A 65 17.48 7.70 -19.31
CA LEU A 65 16.17 8.28 -19.10
C LEU A 65 15.59 8.89 -20.39
N PRO A 66 14.25 8.90 -20.59
CA PRO A 66 13.61 9.54 -21.73
C PRO A 66 14.10 10.97 -21.97
N THR A 67 14.37 11.31 -23.23
CA THR A 67 15.12 12.51 -23.61
C THR A 67 14.25 13.78 -23.52
N TYR A 68 14.63 14.70 -22.63
CA TYR A 68 14.21 16.10 -22.66
C TYR A 68 15.43 17.01 -22.48
N SER A 69 15.40 18.18 -23.12
CA SER A 69 16.52 19.11 -23.35
C SER A 69 17.02 19.86 -22.11
N ASN A 70 17.33 19.16 -21.01
CA ASN A 70 17.80 19.78 -19.77
C ASN A 70 19.28 19.46 -19.49
N GLN A 71 20.13 20.50 -19.48
CA GLN A 71 21.57 20.40 -19.21
C GLN A 71 21.87 20.06 -17.73
N ASP A 72 20.95 20.38 -16.81
CA ASP A 72 21.14 20.16 -15.37
C ASP A 72 20.63 18.80 -14.87
N ARG A 73 20.16 17.93 -15.76
CA ARG A 73 19.50 16.66 -15.38
C ARG A 73 20.35 15.76 -14.47
N SER A 74 21.65 15.70 -14.73
CA SER A 74 22.58 14.88 -13.95
C SER A 74 22.77 15.43 -12.53
N LEU A 75 22.74 16.76 -12.38
CA LEU A 75 22.82 17.44 -11.09
C LEU A 75 21.53 17.25 -10.29
N LEU A 76 20.37 17.39 -10.93
CA LEU A 76 19.08 17.16 -10.28
C LEU A 76 18.94 15.70 -9.82
N LEU A 77 19.33 14.73 -10.66
CA LEU A 77 19.38 13.31 -10.29
C LEU A 77 20.36 13.05 -9.14
N ASP A 78 21.52 13.71 -9.13
CA ASP A 78 22.48 13.61 -8.03
C ASP A 78 21.88 14.08 -6.70
N CYS A 79 21.18 15.22 -6.71
CA CYS A 79 20.47 15.71 -5.53
C CYS A 79 19.37 14.75 -5.05
N MET A 80 18.58 14.21 -5.98
CA MET A 80 17.53 13.23 -5.67
C MET A 80 18.11 11.97 -5.04
N LEU A 81 19.13 11.38 -5.67
CA LEU A 81 19.76 10.15 -5.19
C LEU A 81 20.50 10.35 -3.86
N LYS A 82 21.13 11.51 -3.64
CA LYS A 82 21.73 11.86 -2.34
C LYS A 82 20.69 11.93 -1.23
N LEU A 83 19.53 12.53 -1.50
CA LEU A 83 18.43 12.58 -0.53
C LEU A 83 17.90 11.18 -0.21
N LEU A 84 17.76 10.30 -1.21
CA LEU A 84 17.30 8.93 -0.98
C LEU A 84 18.32 8.07 -0.23
N ALA A 85 19.61 8.21 -0.57
CA ALA A 85 20.68 7.48 0.08
C ALA A 85 20.78 7.78 1.59
N SER A 86 20.46 9.02 2.00
CA SER A 86 20.46 9.41 3.41
C SER A 86 19.25 8.87 4.21
N HIS A 87 18.29 8.19 3.58
CA HIS A 87 17.05 7.68 4.19
C HIS A 87 16.80 6.19 3.91
N SER A 88 17.84 5.41 3.61
CA SER A 88 17.72 3.99 3.24
C SER A 88 17.86 3.05 4.45
N ASP A 89 16.78 2.34 4.80
CA ASP A 89 16.72 1.46 5.98
C ASP A 89 16.75 -0.06 5.65
N GLY A 90 17.15 -0.44 4.44
CA GLY A 90 17.46 -1.85 4.10
C GLY A 90 16.27 -2.82 4.06
N ILE A 91 15.03 -2.34 4.04
CA ILE A 91 13.85 -3.20 3.87
C ILE A 91 13.74 -3.61 2.39
N GLY A 92 13.80 -4.91 2.12
CA GLY A 92 13.68 -5.46 0.77
C GLY A 92 12.22 -5.49 0.27
N GLY A 93 12.00 -5.05 -0.97
CA GLY A 93 10.69 -4.97 -1.64
C GLY A 93 10.42 -3.57 -2.20
N SER A 94 9.60 -3.47 -3.26
CA SER A 94 9.21 -2.17 -3.81
C SER A 94 7.95 -1.65 -3.11
N LEU A 95 8.06 -0.51 -2.42
CA LEU A 95 6.92 0.26 -1.89
C LEU A 95 6.46 1.35 -2.87
N ALA A 96 6.97 1.34 -4.09
CA ALA A 96 6.71 2.36 -5.10
C ALA A 96 5.20 2.55 -5.38
N PRO A 97 4.40 1.50 -5.62
CA PRO A 97 2.96 1.65 -5.85
C PRO A 97 2.19 2.22 -4.65
N LEU A 98 2.65 1.92 -3.41
CA LEU A 98 2.07 2.49 -2.20
C LEU A 98 2.39 3.97 -2.05
N LEU A 99 3.61 4.36 -2.40
CA LEU A 99 4.00 5.76 -2.43
C LEU A 99 3.22 6.53 -3.51
N ASP A 100 3.05 5.96 -4.70
CA ASP A 100 2.28 6.57 -5.78
C ASP A 100 0.83 6.82 -5.36
N LEU A 101 0.22 5.89 -4.61
CA LEU A 101 -1.12 6.06 -4.04
C LEU A 101 -1.17 7.26 -3.08
N PHE A 102 -0.34 7.28 -2.05
CA PHE A 102 -0.40 8.34 -1.03
C PHE A 102 0.00 9.72 -1.55
N GLN A 103 0.85 9.76 -2.58
CA GLN A 103 1.31 11.00 -3.21
C GLN A 103 0.52 11.36 -4.46
N ASP A 104 -0.50 10.58 -4.84
CA ASP A 104 -1.40 10.97 -5.92
C ASP A 104 -2.16 12.24 -5.53
N LYS A 105 -2.52 13.04 -6.54
CA LYS A 105 -3.25 14.29 -6.33
C LYS A 105 -4.56 14.06 -5.59
N VAL A 106 -5.20 12.91 -5.79
CA VAL A 106 -6.46 12.57 -5.15
C VAL A 106 -6.30 12.49 -3.63
N GLU A 107 -5.29 11.75 -3.16
CA GLU A 107 -4.98 11.62 -1.72
C GLU A 107 -4.43 12.95 -1.16
N MET A 108 -3.54 13.62 -1.89
CA MET A 108 -2.98 14.90 -1.44
C MET A 108 -4.04 15.98 -1.21
N ASN A 109 -5.02 16.07 -2.10
CA ASN A 109 -6.12 17.02 -1.96
C ASN A 109 -6.96 16.79 -0.70
N THR A 110 -7.09 15.53 -0.26
CA THR A 110 -7.82 15.16 0.96
C THR A 110 -7.26 15.84 2.21
N TRP A 111 -5.94 16.05 2.27
CA TRP A 111 -5.27 16.71 3.40
C TRP A 111 -5.66 18.18 3.58
N TYR A 112 -6.02 18.89 2.50
CA TYR A 112 -6.48 20.28 2.60
C TYR A 112 -7.82 20.42 3.33
N HIS A 113 -8.60 19.34 3.41
CA HIS A 113 -9.89 19.31 4.10
C HIS A 113 -9.83 18.75 5.52
N LEU A 114 -8.65 18.32 5.99
CA LEU A 114 -8.50 17.73 7.32
C LEU A 114 -8.90 18.71 8.42
N LYS A 115 -8.45 19.96 8.33
CA LYS A 115 -8.79 21.00 9.30
C LYS A 115 -10.31 21.18 9.42
N ASP A 116 -11.00 21.31 8.29
CA ASP A 116 -12.44 21.55 8.28
C ASP A 116 -13.20 20.30 8.75
N ALA A 117 -12.72 19.10 8.41
CA ALA A 117 -13.28 17.86 8.93
C ALA A 117 -13.20 17.77 10.47
N VAL A 118 -12.11 18.25 11.07
CA VAL A 118 -11.97 18.31 12.54
C VAL A 118 -12.91 19.34 13.15
N LEU A 119 -13.07 20.52 12.53
CA LEU A 119 -13.86 21.61 13.09
C LEU A 119 -15.37 21.42 12.91
N GLU A 120 -15.79 20.94 11.75
CA GLU A 120 -17.18 20.92 11.31
C GLU A 120 -17.74 19.50 11.16
N GLY A 121 -16.88 18.48 11.29
CA GLY A 121 -17.24 17.09 11.07
C GLY A 121 -17.26 16.67 9.59
N GLY A 122 -17.42 15.36 9.39
CA GLY A 122 -17.37 14.69 8.08
C GLY A 122 -16.01 14.04 7.81
N LEU A 123 -15.94 13.24 6.74
CA LEU A 123 -14.68 12.63 6.30
C LEU A 123 -13.95 13.57 5.33
N PRO A 124 -12.63 13.81 5.50
CA PRO A 124 -11.87 14.68 4.61
C PRO A 124 -12.04 14.34 3.12
N PHE A 125 -12.04 13.05 2.77
CA PHE A 125 -12.22 12.58 1.39
C PHE A 125 -13.59 12.97 0.83
N TYR A 126 -14.65 12.82 1.63
CA TYR A 126 -16.00 13.21 1.22
C TYR A 126 -16.12 14.73 1.04
N ARG A 127 -15.41 15.52 1.85
CA ARG A 127 -15.35 16.98 1.69
C ARG A 127 -14.64 17.40 0.40
N ALA A 128 -13.59 16.69 0.01
CA ALA A 128 -12.85 16.95 -1.21
C ALA A 128 -13.66 16.61 -2.48
N TYR A 129 -14.38 15.49 -2.48
CA TYR A 129 -14.95 14.90 -3.71
C TYR A 129 -16.47 14.73 -3.72
N GLY A 130 -17.16 15.03 -2.62
CA GLY A 130 -18.63 14.88 -2.51
C GLY A 130 -19.13 13.43 -2.58
N THR A 131 -18.23 12.45 -2.52
CA THR A 131 -18.51 11.01 -2.64
C THR A 131 -17.53 10.24 -1.74
N ASN A 132 -17.83 8.99 -1.39
CA ASN A 132 -16.90 8.19 -0.58
C ASN A 132 -15.80 7.57 -1.47
N ALA A 133 -14.70 7.15 -0.85
CA ALA A 133 -13.54 6.61 -1.56
C ALA A 133 -13.89 5.42 -2.47
N VAL A 134 -14.75 4.50 -2.02
CA VAL A 134 -15.16 3.32 -2.80
C VAL A 134 -15.90 3.75 -4.07
N GLU A 135 -16.82 4.70 -3.97
CA GLU A 135 -17.54 5.26 -5.12
C GLU A 135 -16.61 6.07 -6.05
N TYR A 136 -15.62 6.77 -5.50
CA TYR A 136 -14.66 7.54 -6.29
C TYR A 136 -13.73 6.63 -7.10
N ILE A 137 -13.20 5.58 -6.48
CA ILE A 137 -12.41 4.53 -7.15
C ILE A 137 -13.22 3.91 -8.30
N GLY A 138 -14.53 3.74 -8.13
CA GLY A 138 -15.40 3.27 -9.20
C GLY A 138 -15.56 4.24 -10.39
N LYS A 139 -15.28 5.54 -10.21
CA LYS A 139 -15.50 6.61 -11.20
C LYS A 139 -14.23 7.05 -11.93
N ASP A 140 -13.08 6.95 -11.28
CA ASP A 140 -11.79 7.40 -11.81
C ASP A 140 -10.92 6.19 -12.14
N ASP A 141 -10.89 5.80 -13.41
CA ASP A 141 -10.15 4.62 -13.88
C ASP A 141 -8.65 4.72 -13.59
N LYS A 142 -8.08 5.92 -13.65
CA LYS A 142 -6.65 6.14 -13.40
C LYS A 142 -6.34 5.98 -11.91
N PHE A 143 -7.13 6.61 -11.04
CA PHE A 143 -6.96 6.46 -9.60
C PHE A 143 -7.24 5.02 -9.15
N ARG A 144 -8.19 4.33 -9.79
CA ARG A 144 -8.45 2.91 -9.56
C ARG A 144 -7.24 2.04 -9.87
N GLU A 145 -6.58 2.27 -11.01
CA GLU A 145 -5.38 1.52 -11.38
C GLU A 145 -4.24 1.72 -10.36
N ILE A 146 -4.04 2.95 -9.90
CA ILE A 146 -3.04 3.27 -8.85
C ILE A 146 -3.38 2.55 -7.55
N PHE A 147 -4.65 2.62 -7.10
CA PHE A 147 -5.11 1.97 -5.88
C PHE A 147 -5.00 0.44 -5.96
N GLU A 148 -5.48 -0.17 -7.05
CA GLU A 148 -5.43 -1.62 -7.25
C GLU A 148 -3.98 -2.12 -7.35
N GLY A 149 -3.12 -1.42 -8.10
CA GLY A 149 -1.70 -1.72 -8.20
C GLY A 149 -0.99 -1.63 -6.85
N SER A 150 -1.31 -0.60 -6.06
CA SER A 150 -0.81 -0.44 -4.69
C SER A 150 -1.13 -1.64 -3.79
N MET A 151 -2.40 -2.01 -3.72
CA MET A 151 -2.85 -3.14 -2.89
C MET A 151 -2.26 -4.46 -3.36
N LYS A 152 -2.17 -4.67 -4.68
CA LYS A 152 -1.62 -5.87 -5.28
C LYS A 152 -0.17 -6.11 -4.91
N ASP A 153 0.64 -5.06 -4.84
CA ASP A 153 2.07 -5.19 -4.56
C ASP A 153 2.38 -5.13 -3.04
N PHE A 154 1.63 -4.33 -2.27
CA PHE A 154 1.85 -4.17 -0.84
C PHE A 154 1.33 -5.34 0.01
N ASN A 155 0.10 -5.82 -0.28
CA ASN A 155 -0.54 -6.84 0.56
C ASN A 155 0.27 -8.15 0.66
N PRO A 156 0.88 -8.67 -0.42
CA PRO A 156 1.72 -9.85 -0.33
C PRO A 156 2.96 -9.68 0.54
N LEU A 157 3.56 -8.48 0.61
CA LEU A 157 4.72 -8.21 1.46
C LEU A 157 4.32 -8.29 2.94
N VAL A 158 3.21 -7.64 3.31
CA VAL A 158 2.67 -7.70 4.67
C VAL A 158 2.27 -9.13 5.03
N MET A 159 1.60 -9.83 4.12
CA MET A 159 1.15 -11.20 4.38
C MET A 159 2.31 -12.18 4.56
N LYS A 160 3.43 -12.01 3.85
CA LYS A 160 4.65 -12.79 4.11
C LYS A 160 5.13 -12.61 5.55
N MET A 161 5.20 -11.37 6.05
CA MET A 161 5.58 -11.09 7.43
C MET A 161 4.59 -11.68 8.45
N ILE A 162 3.28 -11.61 8.16
CA ILE A 162 2.24 -12.23 9.00
C ILE A 162 2.44 -13.74 9.04
N LEU A 163 2.58 -14.41 7.89
CA LEU A 163 2.74 -15.86 7.83
C LEU A 163 4.01 -16.33 8.55
N GLU A 164 5.06 -15.53 8.60
CA GLU A 164 6.28 -15.84 9.34
C GLU A 164 6.06 -15.85 10.86
N LYS A 165 5.34 -14.86 11.39
CA LYS A 165 5.24 -14.62 12.84
C LYS A 165 3.94 -15.11 13.48
N TYR A 166 2.84 -15.07 12.76
CA TYR A 166 1.51 -15.41 13.27
C TYR A 166 1.21 -16.90 13.09
N LYS A 167 0.80 -17.56 14.19
CA LYS A 167 0.47 -18.99 14.23
C LYS A 167 -1.02 -19.28 14.35
N GLY A 168 -1.88 -18.26 14.36
CA GLY A 168 -3.32 -18.46 14.55
C GLY A 168 -4.04 -19.12 13.37
N PHE A 169 -3.33 -19.44 12.28
CA PHE A 169 -3.86 -20.28 11.21
C PHE A 169 -3.70 -21.78 11.46
N ASP A 170 -2.86 -22.17 12.42
CA ASP A 170 -2.56 -23.58 12.72
C ASP A 170 -3.83 -24.30 13.20
N GLY A 171 -4.16 -25.44 12.57
CA GLY A 171 -5.31 -26.27 12.94
C GLY A 171 -6.67 -25.76 12.44
N LEU A 172 -6.72 -24.65 11.70
CA LEU A 172 -7.95 -24.22 11.05
C LEU A 172 -8.38 -25.24 9.98
N LYS A 173 -9.69 -25.42 9.85
CA LYS A 173 -10.30 -26.27 8.81
C LYS A 173 -10.87 -25.47 7.65
N LEU A 174 -11.37 -24.27 7.94
CA LEU A 174 -12.02 -23.37 6.99
C LEU A 174 -11.61 -21.94 7.32
N LEU A 175 -11.24 -21.18 6.29
CA LEU A 175 -10.96 -19.75 6.38
C LEU A 175 -11.78 -19.02 5.32
N VAL A 176 -12.47 -17.96 5.74
CA VAL A 176 -13.21 -17.08 4.84
C VAL A 176 -12.52 -15.72 4.82
N ASP A 177 -12.08 -15.28 3.65
CA ASP A 177 -11.47 -13.97 3.43
C ASP A 177 -12.54 -13.00 2.91
N VAL A 178 -12.97 -12.07 3.76
CA VAL A 178 -14.07 -11.13 3.48
C VAL A 178 -13.48 -9.82 2.97
N GLY A 179 -13.84 -9.43 1.75
CA GLY A 179 -13.17 -8.35 1.04
C GLY A 179 -11.81 -8.79 0.48
N GLY A 180 -11.66 -10.09 0.18
CA GLY A 180 -10.39 -10.69 -0.24
C GLY A 180 -9.95 -10.33 -1.67
N ALA A 181 -10.71 -9.49 -2.36
CA ALA A 181 -10.42 -8.99 -3.70
C ALA A 181 -10.11 -10.13 -4.69
N ASP A 182 -8.96 -10.09 -5.34
CA ASP A 182 -8.54 -11.10 -6.31
C ASP A 182 -8.23 -12.47 -5.70
N GLY A 183 -8.20 -12.59 -4.37
CA GLY A 183 -7.95 -13.84 -3.64
C GLY A 183 -6.48 -14.16 -3.41
N THR A 184 -5.55 -13.27 -3.78
CA THR A 184 -4.10 -13.48 -3.63
C THR A 184 -3.71 -13.82 -2.20
N ILE A 185 -4.27 -13.10 -1.22
CA ILE A 185 -3.92 -13.27 0.20
C ILE A 185 -4.41 -14.61 0.74
N LEU A 186 -5.67 -14.96 0.49
CA LEU A 186 -6.19 -16.27 0.83
C LEU A 186 -5.36 -17.39 0.20
N ASN A 187 -4.99 -17.25 -1.08
CA ASN A 187 -4.15 -18.23 -1.77
C ASN A 187 -2.78 -18.42 -1.08
N MET A 188 -2.16 -17.33 -0.63
CA MET A 188 -0.90 -17.40 0.14
C MET A 188 -1.07 -18.17 1.44
N ILE A 189 -2.18 -17.97 2.15
CA ILE A 189 -2.46 -18.67 3.42
C ILE A 189 -2.66 -20.16 3.17
N ILE A 190 -3.57 -20.55 2.26
CA ILE A 190 -3.86 -21.97 2.01
C ILE A 190 -2.68 -22.70 1.35
N SER A 191 -1.83 -22.00 0.60
CA SER A 191 -0.57 -22.57 0.07
C SER A 191 0.40 -22.95 1.18
N LYS A 192 0.45 -22.16 2.26
CA LYS A 192 1.25 -22.47 3.45
C LYS A 192 0.59 -23.49 4.37
N TYR A 193 -0.75 -23.52 4.37
CA TYR A 193 -1.57 -24.38 5.22
C TYR A 193 -2.54 -25.22 4.38
N PRO A 194 -2.06 -26.27 3.69
CA PRO A 194 -2.87 -27.02 2.73
C PRO A 194 -4.09 -27.74 3.32
N THR A 195 -4.14 -27.88 4.65
CA THR A 195 -5.28 -28.46 5.37
C THR A 195 -6.47 -27.51 5.49
N ILE A 196 -6.26 -26.21 5.30
CA ILE A 196 -7.30 -25.20 5.38
C ILE A 196 -8.06 -25.16 4.04
N LYS A 197 -9.39 -25.30 4.09
CA LYS A 197 -10.25 -24.95 2.97
C LYS A 197 -10.44 -23.43 2.94
N GLY A 198 -10.12 -22.79 1.81
CA GLY A 198 -10.26 -21.33 1.67
C GLY A 198 -11.56 -20.93 0.97
N VAL A 199 -12.22 -19.87 1.44
CA VAL A 199 -13.33 -19.21 0.74
C VAL A 199 -13.02 -17.72 0.55
N ASN A 200 -12.82 -17.29 -0.70
CA ASN A 200 -12.68 -15.87 -1.02
C ASN A 200 -14.07 -15.26 -1.18
N PHE A 201 -14.34 -14.15 -0.50
CA PHE A 201 -15.64 -13.51 -0.46
C PHE A 201 -15.54 -12.02 -0.79
N ASP A 202 -16.12 -11.61 -1.90
CA ASP A 202 -16.12 -10.21 -2.37
C ASP A 202 -17.38 -9.91 -3.21
N LEU A 203 -17.48 -8.68 -3.73
CA LEU A 203 -18.47 -8.27 -4.71
C LEU A 203 -18.40 -9.13 -5.97
N ALA A 204 -19.56 -9.46 -6.54
CA ALA A 204 -19.64 -10.29 -7.74
C ALA A 204 -18.80 -9.74 -8.92
N SER A 205 -18.79 -8.41 -9.09
CA SER A 205 -18.02 -7.72 -10.13
C SER A 205 -16.51 -7.84 -9.96
N VAL A 206 -16.03 -8.06 -8.73
CA VAL A 206 -14.61 -8.27 -8.41
C VAL A 206 -14.24 -9.73 -8.64
N LEU A 207 -15.06 -10.66 -8.12
CA LEU A 207 -14.82 -12.10 -8.24
C LEU A 207 -14.85 -12.60 -9.69
N GLU A 208 -15.66 -12.00 -10.56
CA GLU A 208 -15.73 -12.37 -11.99
C GLU A 208 -14.42 -12.12 -12.75
N LYS A 209 -13.58 -11.20 -12.25
CA LYS A 209 -12.27 -10.88 -12.82
C LYS A 209 -11.12 -11.58 -12.09
N SER A 210 -11.43 -12.30 -11.01
CA SER A 210 -10.42 -12.89 -10.14
C SER A 210 -9.88 -14.20 -10.72
N PRO A 211 -8.58 -14.47 -10.59
CA PRO A 211 -8.00 -15.75 -10.98
C PRO A 211 -8.55 -16.89 -10.11
N SER A 212 -8.56 -18.11 -10.67
CA SER A 212 -8.90 -19.31 -9.91
C SER A 212 -7.66 -19.87 -9.23
N TYR A 213 -7.74 -20.17 -7.93
CA TYR A 213 -6.64 -20.76 -7.17
C TYR A 213 -6.94 -22.21 -6.75
N PRO A 214 -5.97 -23.13 -6.82
CA PRO A 214 -6.12 -24.49 -6.32
C PRO A 214 -6.42 -24.52 -4.82
N GLY A 215 -7.47 -25.24 -4.39
CA GLY A 215 -7.85 -25.39 -2.98
C GLY A 215 -8.61 -24.21 -2.37
N GLY A 216 -8.82 -23.13 -3.13
CA GLY A 216 -9.69 -22.01 -2.77
C GLY A 216 -11.02 -22.04 -3.52
N TYR A 217 -12.10 -21.69 -2.84
CA TYR A 217 -13.43 -21.54 -3.42
C TYR A 217 -13.81 -20.05 -3.45
N CYS A 218 -14.52 -19.59 -4.49
CA CYS A 218 -15.05 -18.22 -4.53
C CYS A 218 -16.53 -18.23 -4.16
N SER A 219 -16.95 -17.31 -3.29
CA SER A 219 -18.36 -17.14 -2.89
C SER A 219 -18.81 -15.69 -3.07
N LYS A 220 -19.92 -15.47 -3.78
CA LYS A 220 -20.38 -14.14 -4.20
C LYS A 220 -21.24 -13.46 -3.13
N TYR A 221 -20.99 -12.17 -2.87
CA TYR A 221 -21.97 -11.31 -2.21
C TYR A 221 -23.06 -10.86 -3.19
N ARG A 222 -24.34 -11.10 -2.87
CA ARG A 222 -25.48 -10.45 -3.52
C ARG A 222 -26.01 -9.39 -2.56
N ALA A 223 -25.63 -8.13 -2.77
CA ALA A 223 -26.17 -7.04 -1.96
C ALA A 223 -27.70 -7.02 -2.06
N PRO A 224 -28.45 -6.86 -0.95
CA PRO A 224 -29.89 -6.68 -1.04
C PRO A 224 -30.16 -5.38 -1.83
N CYS A 225 -30.86 -5.52 -2.97
CA CYS A 225 -31.31 -4.41 -3.80
C CYS A 225 -31.85 -3.26 -2.93
N LYS A 226 -31.37 -2.03 -3.17
CA LYS A 226 -31.87 -0.82 -2.48
C LYS A 226 -33.38 -0.65 -2.77
N ARG A 227 -34.18 -0.83 -1.71
CA ARG A 227 -35.55 -0.33 -1.45
C ARG A 227 -36.45 -0.06 -2.67
N HIS A 228 -37.36 -1.00 -2.93
CA HIS A 228 -38.77 -0.65 -3.07
C HIS A 228 -39.49 -1.11 -1.80
N VAL A 229 -40.16 -0.17 -1.14
CA VAL A 229 -40.90 -0.40 0.11
C VAL A 229 -42.08 -1.33 -0.20
N CYS A 230 -41.94 -2.62 0.13
CA CYS A 230 -43.06 -3.54 0.15
C CYS A 230 -43.69 -3.47 1.54
N LYS A 231 -44.66 -2.55 1.72
CA LYS A 231 -45.56 -2.59 2.87
C LYS A 231 -46.37 -3.89 2.77
N HIS A 232 -46.28 -4.76 3.80
CA HIS A 232 -47.06 -5.99 4.03
C HIS A 232 -46.51 -7.35 3.55
N SER A 233 -45.27 -7.70 3.91
CA SER A 233 -44.91 -9.13 3.93
C SER A 233 -43.75 -9.40 4.88
N LYS A 234 -44.02 -10.09 6.00
CA LYS A 234 -43.00 -10.75 6.83
C LYS A 234 -42.33 -11.84 5.99
N ARG A 235 -41.29 -11.51 5.21
CA ARG A 235 -40.41 -12.50 4.61
C ARG A 235 -39.00 -12.30 5.14
N ARG A 236 -38.51 -13.35 5.79
CA ARG A 236 -37.17 -13.53 6.33
C ARG A 236 -36.18 -13.42 5.16
N CYS A 237 -35.11 -12.63 5.31
CA CYS A 237 -34.04 -12.57 4.32
C CYS A 237 -33.43 -13.98 4.19
N HIS A 238 -33.56 -14.59 3.01
CA HIS A 238 -32.87 -15.83 2.71
C HIS A 238 -31.43 -15.49 2.28
N PHE A 239 -30.45 -15.90 3.08
CA PHE A 239 -29.13 -16.21 2.53
C PHE A 239 -29.35 -17.40 1.60
N HIS A 240 -28.99 -17.27 0.32
CA HIS A 240 -28.91 -18.45 -0.53
C HIS A 240 -27.82 -19.35 0.06
N GLU A 241 -28.21 -20.59 0.36
CA GLU A 241 -27.33 -21.66 0.81
C GLU A 241 -26.03 -21.67 0.01
N VAL A 242 -24.93 -21.83 0.73
CA VAL A 242 -23.72 -22.44 0.16
C VAL A 242 -24.19 -23.77 -0.43
N ASP A 243 -24.08 -23.92 -1.75
CA ASP A 243 -24.49 -25.13 -2.45
C ASP A 243 -23.82 -26.34 -1.77
N SER A 244 -24.62 -27.17 -1.12
CA SER A 244 -24.14 -28.30 -0.31
C SER A 244 -23.63 -29.47 -1.16
N SER A 245 -23.68 -29.35 -2.49
CA SER A 245 -23.12 -30.32 -3.42
C SER A 245 -21.58 -30.43 -3.39
N TRP A 246 -20.89 -29.54 -2.68
CA TRP A 246 -19.41 -29.49 -2.60
C TRP A 246 -18.83 -30.06 -1.29
N LEU A 247 -19.65 -30.64 -0.40
CA LEU A 247 -19.23 -31.28 0.86
C LEU A 247 -18.96 -32.80 0.73
N GLY A 248 -18.63 -33.27 -0.47
CA GLY A 248 -18.09 -34.61 -0.72
C GLY A 248 -16.61 -34.71 -0.36
#